data_AF-A0A1C5WZD7-F1
#
_entry.id   AF-A0A1C5WZD7-F1
#
_cell.length_a   1.000
_cell.length_b   1.000
_cell.length_c   1.000
_cell.angle_alpha   90.00
_cell.angle_beta   90.00
_cell.angle_gamma   90.00
#
_symmetry.space_group_name_H-M   'P 1'
#
loop_
_entity.id
_entity.type
_entity.pdbx_description
1 polymer ?
#
loop_
_entity_poly.entity_id
_entity_poly.type
_entity_poly.pdbx_seq_one_letter_code
_entity_poly.pdbx_strand_id
1 'polypeptide(L)' 'MKNVLKIWLVDNTVTVDNKDDKIGQLESSGNLSLQDILDEMHKEDTGLRPETIEHVVKLYNRV' A
#
# COMPACT_ATOMS: atom_id res chain seq x y z
N MET A 1 -2.00 7.80 -12.91
CA MET A 1 -0.67 8.06 -12.31
C MET A 1 0.25 6.87 -12.61
N LYS A 2 1.56 7.08 -12.77
CA LYS A 2 2.54 5.98 -12.86
C LYS A 2 3.08 5.70 -11.45
N ASN A 3 2.89 4.49 -10.94
CA ASN A 3 3.39 4.10 -9.62
C ASN A 3 4.88 3.74 -9.72
N VAL A 4 5.71 4.25 -8.81
CA VAL A 4 7.15 3.97 -8.75
C VAL A 4 7.47 3.42 -7.36
N LEU A 5 8.08 2.24 -7.31
CA LEU A 5 8.58 1.62 -6.08
C LEU A 5 10.08 1.79 -5.98
N LYS A 6 10.57 2.09 -4.78
CA LYS A 6 12.01 2.16 -4.48
C LYS A 6 12.46 0.85 -3.83
N ILE A 7 13.59 0.33 -4.28
CA ILE A 7 14.10 -0.99 -3.89
C ILE A 7 15.61 -0.88 -3.60
N TRP A 8 16.05 -1.53 -2.54
CA TRP A 8 17.46 -1.78 -2.21
C TRP A 8 17.86 -3.19 -2.62
N LEU A 9 19.05 -3.36 -3.21
CA LEU A 9 19.61 -4.68 -3.42
C LEU A 9 20.31 -5.15 -2.15
N VAL A 10 19.86 -6.26 -1.58
CA VAL A 10 20.39 -6.85 -0.34
C VAL A 10 20.73 -8.32 -0.55
N ASP A 11 21.44 -8.94 0.39
CA ASP A 11 21.77 -10.36 0.32
C ASP A 11 20.51 -11.24 0.26
N ASN A 12 20.52 -12.24 -0.63
CA ASN A 12 19.37 -13.13 -0.77
C ASN A 12 19.28 -14.09 0.44
N THR A 13 18.18 -14.01 1.18
CA THR A 13 17.89 -14.86 2.35
C THR A 13 17.03 -16.09 2.03
N VAL A 14 16.51 -16.19 0.80
CA VAL A 14 15.55 -17.23 0.37
C VAL A 14 16.28 -18.38 -0.34
N THR A 15 17.24 -18.07 -1.23
CA THR A 15 18.08 -19.06 -1.94
C THR A 15 19.54 -18.84 -1.59
N VAL A 16 19.95 -19.37 -0.44
CA VAL A 16 21.24 -19.12 0.22
C VAL A 16 22.40 -19.96 -0.33
N ASP A 17 22.12 -20.88 -1.25
CA ASP A 17 23.11 -21.73 -1.91
C ASP A 17 24.01 -20.94 -2.87
N ASN A 18 23.47 -19.87 -3.48
CA ASN A 18 24.24 -18.93 -4.28
C ASN A 18 24.57 -17.66 -3.48
N LYS A 19 25.85 -17.47 -3.14
CA LYS A 19 26.34 -16.34 -2.32
C LYS A 19 26.47 -15.02 -3.08
N ASP A 20 26.42 -15.06 -4.40
CA ASP A 20 26.52 -13.85 -5.25
C ASP A 20 25.14 -13.28 -5.59
N ASP A 21 24.07 -14.01 -5.26
CA ASP A 21 22.70 -13.60 -5.53
C ASP A 21 22.19 -12.53 -4.54
N LYS A 22 21.36 -11.61 -5.05
CA LYS A 22 20.81 -10.47 -4.30
C LYS A 22 19.30 -10.43 -4.48
N ILE A 23 18.58 -10.03 -3.44
CA ILE A 23 17.14 -9.82 -3.47
C ILE A 23 16.80 -8.34 -3.33
N GLY A 24 15.69 -7.93 -3.96
CA GLY A 24 15.15 -6.58 -3.80
C GLY A 24 14.38 -6.43 -2.49
N GLN A 25 14.86 -5.56 -1.60
CA GLN A 25 14.12 -5.13 -0.41
C GLN A 25 13.41 -3.81 -0.70
N LEU A 26 12.09 -3.80 -0.57
CA LEU A 26 11.28 -2.59 -0.76
C LEU A 26 11.61 -1.54 0.31
N GLU A 27 11.80 -0.29 -0.13
CA GLU A 27 11.78 0.86 0.78
C GLU A 27 10.32 1.17 1.14
N SER A 28 9.97 1.01 2.42
CA SER A 28 8.62 1.32 2.89
C SER A 28 8.32 2.81 2.71
N SER A 29 7.21 3.13 2.05
CA SER A 29 6.69 4.51 1.94
C SER A 29 5.88 4.94 3.16
N GLY A 30 5.85 4.11 4.21
CA GLY A 30 5.01 4.29 5.40
C GLY A 30 3.78 3.39 5.39
N ASN A 31 2.95 3.55 6.42
CA ASN A 31 1.66 2.88 6.55
C ASN A 31 0.55 3.91 6.39
N LEU A 32 -0.57 3.50 5.80
CA LEU A 32 -1.79 4.30 5.76
C LEU A 32 -2.76 3.82 6.82
N SER A 33 -3.38 4.77 7.52
CA SER A 33 -4.54 4.51 8.36
C SER A 33 -5.81 4.44 7.51
N LEU A 34 -6.91 3.95 8.10
CA LEU A 34 -8.22 4.00 7.45
C LEU A 34 -8.63 5.44 7.11
N GLN A 35 -8.28 6.42 7.95
CA GLN A 35 -8.61 7.82 7.70
C GLN A 35 -7.89 8.34 6.46
N ASP A 36 -6.60 8.02 6.31
CA ASP A 36 -5.82 8.45 5.13
C ASP A 36 -6.46 7.91 3.83
N ILE A 37 -6.94 6.66 3.86
CA ILE A 37 -7.61 6.04 2.72
C ILE A 37 -8.94 6.73 2.42
N LEU A 38 -9.76 7.01 3.44
CA LEU A 38 -11.04 7.71 3.26
C LEU A 38 -10.84 9.12 2.69
N ASP A 39 -9.80 9.82 3.13
CA ASP A 39 -9.46 11.15 2.63
C ASP A 39 -9.04 11.09 1.15
N GLU A 40 -8.23 10.10 0.74
CA GLU A 40 -7.89 9.88 -0.67
C GLU A 40 -9.12 9.53 -1.51
N MET A 41 -10.00 8.65 -1.03
CA MET A 41 -11.25 8.32 -1.72
C MET A 41 -12.16 9.54 -1.91
N HIS A 42 -12.16 10.48 -0.96
CA HIS A 42 -12.91 11.72 -1.10
C HIS A 42 -12.27 12.67 -2.13
N LYS A 43 -10.93 12.73 -2.20
CA LYS A 43 -10.19 13.54 -3.19
C LYS A 43 -10.40 13.10 -4.64
N GLU A 44 -10.82 11.86 -4.87
CA GLU A 44 -11.18 11.37 -6.21
C GLU A 44 -12.46 12.04 -6.76
N ASP A 45 -13.17 12.86 -5.96
CA ASP A 45 -14.33 13.66 -6.36
C ASP A 45 -15.42 12.84 -7.08
N THR A 46 -15.74 11.69 -6.50
CA THR A 46 -16.71 10.73 -7.05
C THR A 46 -18.17 11.19 -6.93
N GLY A 47 -18.43 12.36 -6.31
CA GLY A 47 -19.77 12.85 -5.98
C GLY A 47 -20.43 12.16 -4.78
N LEU A 48 -19.72 11.22 -4.13
CA LEU A 48 -20.20 10.56 -2.92
C LEU A 48 -20.01 11.45 -1.69
N ARG A 49 -21.00 11.44 -0.80
CA ARG A 49 -20.86 12.08 0.51
C ARG A 49 -19.83 11.32 1.36
N PRO A 50 -19.00 12.01 2.16
CA PRO A 50 -17.99 11.37 3.02
C PRO A 50 -18.56 10.24 3.89
N GLU A 51 -19.76 10.44 4.45
CA GLU A 51 -20.41 9.46 5.31
C GLU A 51 -20.81 8.19 4.56
N THR A 52 -21.10 8.31 3.26
CA THR A 52 -21.42 7.15 2.41
C THR A 52 -20.17 6.32 2.13
N ILE A 53 -19.05 6.98 1.85
CA ILE A 53 -17.75 6.31 1.65
C ILE A 53 -17.35 5.57 2.94
N GLU A 54 -17.37 6.27 4.06
CA GLU A 54 -17.02 5.70 5.37
C GLU A 54 -17.92 4.52 5.75
N HIS A 55 -19.24 4.66 5.54
CA HIS A 55 -20.19 3.60 5.86
C HIS A 55 -19.94 2.33 5.04
N VAL A 56 -19.74 2.46 3.73
CA VAL A 56 -19.52 1.31 2.83
C VAL A 56 -18.19 0.62 3.14
N VAL A 57 -17.11 1.38 3.36
CA VAL A 57 -15.80 0.80 3.71
C VAL A 57 -15.85 0.08 5.06
N LYS A 58 -16.51 0.67 6.07
CA LYS A 58 -16.72 0.01 7.36
C LYS A 58 -17.58 -1.25 7.23
N LEU A 59 -18.58 -1.26 6.37
CA LEU A 59 -19.41 -2.44 6.11
C LEU A 59 -18.60 -3.55 5.45
N TYR A 60 -17.77 -3.23 4.45
CA TYR A 60 -16.89 -4.19 3.77
C TYR A 60 -15.91 -4.85 4.74
N ASN A 61 -15.26 -4.08 5.61
CA ASN A 61 -14.28 -4.59 6.57
C ASN A 61 -14.88 -5.39 7.76
N ARG A 62 -16.21 -5.51 7.87
CA ARG A 62 -16.87 -6.33 8.92
C ARG A 62 -16.99 -7.80 8.54
N VAL A 63 -16.77 -8.14 7.27
CA VAL A 63 -16.96 -9.48 6.69
C VAL A 63 -15.61 -10.08 6.38
#